data_AF-A0A3N5SCS9-F1
#
_entry.id   AF-A0A3N5SCS9-F1
#
_cell.length_a   1.000
_cell.length_b   1.000
_cell.length_c   1.000
_cell.angle_alpha   90.00
_cell.angle_beta   90.00
_cell.angle_gamma   90.00
#
_symmetry.space_group_name_H-M   'P 1'
#
loop_
_entity.id
_entity.type
_entity.pdbx_description
1 polymer ?
#
loop_
_entity_poly.entity_id
_entity_poly.type
_entity_poly.pdbx_seq_one_letter_code
_entity_poly.pdbx_strand_id
1 'polypeptide(L)' 'GDAAIAGFLAALLRGLYPEEAVTMANAVAACNVEAADALSGLRSWEETGERIQSSWEQLPLSVTSPSWEWIDSWHLWQVI' A
#
# COMPACT_ATOMS: atom_id res chain seq x y z
N GLY A 1 -6.72 2.99 -8.54
CA GLY A 1 -7.57 2.20 -9.44
C GLY A 1 -8.55 1.37 -8.63
N ASP A 2 -9.42 0.63 -9.31
CA ASP A 2 -10.31 -0.37 -8.73
C ASP A 2 -9.56 -1.42 -7.89
N ALA A 3 -8.41 -1.91 -8.37
CA ALA A 3 -7.53 -2.84 -7.64
C ALA A 3 -7.07 -2.26 -6.28
N ALA A 4 -6.72 -0.97 -6.24
CA ALA A 4 -6.34 -0.29 -5.00
C ALA A 4 -7.50 -0.23 -4.00
N ILE A 5 -8.69 0.12 -4.49
CA ILE A 5 -9.92 0.20 -3.68
C ILE A 5 -10.26 -1.18 -3.13
N ALA A 6 -10.17 -2.23 -3.96
CA ALA A 6 -10.38 -3.61 -3.55
C ALA A 6 -9.40 -4.02 -2.45
N GLY A 7 -8.10 -3.72 -2.60
CA GLY A 7 -7.09 -3.98 -1.58
C GLY A 7 -7.36 -3.27 -0.25
N PHE A 8 -7.73 -1.98 -0.32
CA PHE A 8 -8.09 -1.18 0.84
C PHE A 8 -9.29 -1.77 1.60
N LEU A 9 -10.39 -2.01 0.90
CA LEU A 9 -11.61 -2.56 1.50
C LEU A 9 -11.40 -3.98 2.03
N ALA A 10 -10.63 -4.80 1.31
CA ALA A 10 -10.29 -6.16 1.75
C ALA A 10 -9.48 -6.16 3.06
N ALA A 11 -8.59 -5.18 3.25
CA ALA A 11 -7.83 -4.98 4.47
C ALA A 11 -8.70 -4.52 5.64
N LEU A 12 -9.56 -3.52 5.41
CA LEU A 12 -10.50 -3.07 6.45
C LEU A 12 -11.46 -4.17 6.90
N LEU A 13 -11.98 -4.97 5.96
CA LEU A 13 -12.85 -6.11 6.28
C LEU A 13 -12.14 -7.21 7.08
N ARG A 14 -10.80 -7.25 7.05
CA ARG A 14 -9.97 -8.15 7.86
C ARG A 14 -9.57 -7.54 9.22
N GLY A 15 -10.01 -6.31 9.52
CA GLY A 15 -9.73 -5.65 10.79
C GLY A 15 -8.34 -5.01 10.89
N LEU A 16 -7.66 -4.78 9.76
CA LEU A 16 -6.40 -4.05 9.74
C LEU A 16 -6.60 -2.57 10.04
N TYR A 17 -5.55 -1.93 10.56
CA TYR A 17 -5.54 -0.48 10.77
C TYR A 17 -5.62 0.26 9.43
N PRO A 18 -6.17 1.49 9.40
CA PRO A 18 -6.23 2.30 8.18
C PRO A 18 -4.88 2.46 7.48
N GLU A 19 -3.80 2.62 8.25
CA GLU A 19 -2.43 2.76 7.76
C GLU A 19 -1.95 1.50 7.03
N GLU A 20 -2.24 0.32 7.59
CA GLU A 20 -1.97 -0.98 6.94
C GLU A 20 -2.83 -1.18 5.70
N ALA A 21 -4.10 -0.74 5.76
CA ALA A 21 -5.02 -0.83 4.63
C ALA A 21 -4.56 0.01 3.45
N VAL A 22 -3.99 1.20 3.67
CA VAL A 22 -3.39 2.03 2.61
C VAL A 22 -2.17 1.34 2.01
N THR A 23 -1.32 0.71 2.83
CA THR A 23 -0.18 -0.08 2.34
C THR A 23 -0.64 -1.26 1.47
N MET A 24 -1.67 -1.99 1.89
CA MET A 24 -2.28 -3.07 1.10
C MET A 24 -2.89 -2.54 -0.21
N ALA A 25 -3.57 -1.40 -0.18
CA ALA A 25 -4.14 -0.76 -1.36
C ALA A 25 -3.06 -0.48 -2.42
N ASN A 26 -1.93 0.10 -2.00
CA ASN A 26 -0.78 0.35 -2.86
C ASN A 26 -0.17 -0.95 -3.38
N ALA A 27 -0.12 -1.98 -2.55
CA ALA A 27 0.45 -3.26 -2.92
C ALA A 27 -0.32 -3.97 -4.02
N VAL A 28 -1.65 -4.04 -3.86
CA VAL A 28 -2.54 -4.64 -4.85
C VAL A 28 -2.54 -3.82 -6.14
N ALA A 29 -2.51 -2.49 -6.05
CA ALA A 29 -2.41 -1.62 -7.21
C ALA A 29 -1.11 -1.82 -8.00
N ALA A 30 0.02 -1.98 -7.30
CA ALA A 30 1.31 -2.25 -7.92
C ALA A 30 1.31 -3.62 -8.64
N CYS A 31 0.78 -4.66 -7.99
CA CYS A 31 0.64 -5.97 -8.62
C CYS A 31 -0.23 -5.91 -9.89
N ASN A 32 -1.33 -5.15 -9.86
CA ASN A 32 -2.24 -5.03 -11.00
C ASN A 32 -1.59 -4.49 -12.28
N VAL A 33 -0.60 -3.60 -12.17
CA VAL A 33 0.05 -2.96 -13.32
C VAL A 33 1.31 -3.68 -13.81
N GLU A 34 1.68 -4.80 -13.18
CA GLU A 34 2.80 -5.64 -13.63
C GLU A 34 2.46 -6.52 -14.83
N ALA A 35 1.17 -6.63 -15.15
CA ALA A 35 0.66 -7.30 -16.34
C ALA A 35 -0.12 -6.33 -17.23
N ALA A 36 -0.24 -6.66 -18.51
CA ALA A 36 -0.92 -5.81 -19.49
C ALA A 36 -2.46 -5.87 -19.38
N ASP A 37 -3.01 -6.88 -18.73
CA ASP A 37 -4.45 -7.02 -18.49
C ASP A 37 -4.84 -6.66 -17.06
N ALA A 38 -6.14 -6.55 -16.82
CA ALA A 38 -6.70 -6.01 -15.59
C ALA A 38 -6.65 -6.97 -14.38
N LEU A 39 -6.26 -8.24 -14.53
CA LEU A 39 -6.39 -9.23 -13.45
C LEU A 39 -5.17 -10.13 -13.26
N SER A 40 -4.44 -10.48 -14.31
CA SER A 40 -3.36 -11.49 -14.22
C SER A 40 -2.15 -11.03 -13.40
N GLY A 41 -2.01 -9.72 -13.19
CA GLY A 41 -1.00 -9.16 -12.29
C GLY A 41 -1.36 -9.29 -10.80
N LEU A 42 -2.64 -9.50 -10.47
CA LEU A 42 -3.08 -9.65 -9.08
C LEU A 42 -2.53 -10.93 -8.46
N ARG A 43 -2.21 -10.84 -7.16
CA ARG A 43 -1.68 -11.94 -6.36
C ARG A 43 -2.67 -12.32 -5.26
N SER A 44 -2.46 -13.48 -4.63
CA SER A 44 -3.19 -13.83 -3.43
C SER A 44 -2.91 -12.84 -2.29
N TRP A 45 -3.74 -12.92 -1.24
CA TRP A 45 -3.59 -12.10 -0.05
C TRP A 45 -2.24 -12.35 0.63
N GLU A 46 -1.88 -13.62 0.77
CA GLU A 46 -0.64 -14.09 1.39
C GLU A 46 0.58 -13.62 0.60
N GLU A 47 0.61 -13.84 -0.72
CA GLU A 47 1.72 -13.40 -1.58
C GLU A 47 1.89 -11.88 -1.59
N THR A 48 0.79 -11.13 -1.53
CA THR A 48 0.84 -9.66 -1.45
C THR A 48 1.39 -9.23 -0.10
N GLY A 49 0.99 -9.90 0.99
CA GLY A 49 1.52 -9.67 2.34
C GLY A 49 3.01 -9.97 2.44
N GLU A 50 3.48 -11.09 1.89
CA GLU A 50 4.90 -11.44 1.82
C GLU A 50 5.70 -10.38 1.06
N ARG A 51 5.14 -9.86 -0.03
CA ARG A 51 5.79 -8.80 -0.82
C ARG A 51 5.93 -7.50 -0.05
N ILE A 52 4.91 -7.10 0.70
CA ILE A 52 4.98 -5.94 1.60
C ILE A 52 6.10 -6.15 2.64
N GLN A 53 6.19 -7.35 3.23
CA GLN A 53 7.20 -7.68 4.25
C GLN A 53 8.63 -7.80 3.67
N SER A 54 8.77 -8.10 2.39
CA SER A 54 10.07 -8.23 1.72
C SER A 54 10.82 -6.90 1.50
N SER A 55 10.39 -5.83 2.18
CA SER A 55 10.88 -4.45 2.06
C SER A 55 10.83 -3.93 0.63
N TRP A 56 9.71 -3.30 0.26
CA TRP A 56 9.67 -2.50 -0.96
C TRP A 56 10.55 -1.26 -0.80
N GLU A 57 11.58 -1.17 -1.63
CA GLU A 57 12.45 -0.01 -1.67
C GLU A 57 11.65 1.22 -2.08
N GLN A 58 11.60 2.20 -1.19
CA GLN A 58 10.95 3.48 -1.43
C GLN A 58 11.98 4.48 -1.91
N LEU A 59 11.63 5.27 -2.93
CA LEU A 59 12.44 6.41 -3.30
C LEU A 59 12.46 7.42 -2.14
N PRO A 60 13.60 8.06 -1.86
CA PRO A 60 13.68 9.07 -0.82
C PRO A 60 12.73 10.23 -1.16
N LEU A 61 11.74 10.46 -0.29
CA LEU A 61 10.81 11.57 -0.39
C LEU A 61 11.05 12.50 0.80
N SER A 62 11.47 13.74 0.52
CA SER A 62 11.61 14.79 1.53
C SER A 62 10.49 15.81 1.35
N VAL A 63 9.54 15.84 2.30
CA VAL A 63 8.49 16.86 2.36
C VAL A 63 8.98 17.99 3.27
N THR A 64 9.18 19.18 2.72
CA THR A 64 9.75 20.34 3.44
C THR A 64 8.69 21.24 4.10
N SER A 65 7.41 20.94 3.90
CA SER A 65 6.32 21.71 4.51
C SER A 65 6.20 21.39 6.00
N PRO A 66 6.11 22.41 6.88
CA PRO A 66 6.03 22.20 8.33
C PRO A 66 4.73 21.53 8.79
N SER A 67 3.72 21.43 7.93
CA SER A 67 2.45 20.75 8.22
C SER A 67 2.49 19.24 8.01
N TRP A 68 3.65 18.66 7.69
CA TRP A 68 3.78 17.23 7.40
C TRP A 68 4.87 16.61 8.27
N GLU A 69 4.56 15.44 8.83
CA GLU A 69 5.48 14.64 9.63
C GLU A 69 5.54 13.21 9.10
N TRP A 70 6.74 12.62 9.10
CA TRP A 70 6.95 11.23 8.77
C TRP A 70 6.72 10.35 10.00
N ILE A 71 5.84 9.36 9.87
CA ILE A 71 5.52 8.41 10.93
C ILE A 71 6.19 7.07 10.62
N ASP A 72 7.30 6.80 11.33
CA ASP A 72 8.18 5.65 11.05
C ASP A 72 7.49 4.30 11.26
N SER A 73 6.59 4.18 12.25
CA SER A 73 5.85 2.94 12.51
C SER A 73 4.97 2.50 11.33
N TRP A 74 4.49 3.46 10.54
CA TRP A 74 3.57 3.22 9.44
C TRP A 74 4.22 3.42 8.08
N HIS A 75 5.40 4.03 8.02
CA HIS A 75 6.05 4.49 6.80
C HIS A 75 5.11 5.40 5.97
N LEU A 76 4.43 6.33 6.64
CA LEU A 76 3.48 7.26 6.04
C LEU A 76 3.77 8.70 6.47
N TRP A 77 3.40 9.64 5.60
CA TRP A 77 3.33 11.05 5.94
C TRP A 77 1.96 11.39 6.51
N GLN A 78 1.93 12.15 7.61
CA GLN A 78 0.71 12.62 8.27
C GLN A 78 0.70 14.15 8.34
N VAL A 79 -0.49 14.74 8.19
CA VAL A 79 -0.68 16.18 8.40
C VAL A 79 -0.78 16.48 9.90
N ILE A 80 -0.05 17.50 10.35
CA ILE A 80 -0.12 18.07 11.70
C ILE A 80 -1.13 19.22 11.75
#